data_AF-A0A7S4R5G5-F1
#
_entry.id   AF-A0A7S4R5G5-F1
#
_cell.length_a   1.000
_cell.length_b   1.000
_cell.length_c   1.000
_cell.angle_alpha   90.00
_cell.angle_beta   90.00
_cell.angle_gamma   90.00
#
_symmetry.space_group_name_H-M   'P 1'
#
loop_
_entity.id
_entity.type
_entity.pdbx_description
1 polymer ?
#
loop_
_entity_poly.entity_id
_entity_poly.type
_entity_poly.pdbx_seq_one_letter_code
_entity_poly.pdbx_strand_id
1 'polypeptide(L)'
;MMAPQAPSTPTNNAANGVPIEGVSGEANAAVAAPLRFEDLTIDDDLPLLERVVRYCRSGIALQRLVHVKMLAETADAVGANATIQSLTSLLPPLVNDPESIIRQHLASQLLPLSLTCLYNSQKVTTRSPHNERGYKLLTTTLLAHLHTLITDHDVDVRRAASDSISVLALHISPEDVPSLILSIPIRLAAKKRSEERR
;
A
#
# COMPACT_ATOMS: atom_id res chain seq x y z
N MET A 1 81.02 -32.82 2.37
CA MET A 1 80.64 -32.62 0.95
C MET A 1 79.30 -31.87 0.95
N MET A 2 79.29 -30.54 1.07
CA MET A 2 79.22 -29.52 0.00
C MET A 2 78.00 -29.65 -0.92
N ALA A 3 77.09 -28.65 -0.86
CA ALA A 3 75.98 -28.41 -1.79
C ALA A 3 76.47 -27.83 -3.13
N PRO A 4 75.64 -27.78 -4.20
CA PRO A 4 75.00 -26.49 -4.57
C PRO A 4 73.64 -26.57 -5.35
N GLN A 5 73.22 -25.37 -5.78
CA GLN A 5 71.96 -24.78 -6.27
C GLN A 5 71.33 -25.22 -7.63
N ALA A 6 70.09 -24.74 -7.84
CA ALA A 6 69.19 -24.66 -9.03
C ALA A 6 69.80 -23.87 -10.24
N PRO A 7 69.11 -23.45 -11.37
CA PRO A 7 67.67 -23.36 -11.73
C PRO A 7 67.30 -23.60 -13.24
N SER A 8 66.02 -23.43 -13.66
CA SER A 8 65.57 -22.62 -14.83
C SER A 8 64.12 -22.90 -15.33
N THR A 9 63.33 -21.83 -15.47
CA THR A 9 62.16 -21.62 -16.38
C THR A 9 62.59 -20.58 -17.44
N PRO A 10 61.81 -20.13 -18.47
CA PRO A 10 60.51 -20.51 -19.09
C PRO A 10 60.70 -20.68 -20.65
N THR A 11 59.72 -20.98 -21.53
CA THR A 11 58.77 -20.10 -22.27
C THR A 11 58.24 -20.95 -23.45
N ASN A 12 56.93 -21.14 -23.60
CA ASN A 12 55.99 -20.39 -24.46
C ASN A 12 56.04 -20.77 -25.95
N ASN A 13 54.95 -21.36 -26.46
CA ASN A 13 54.54 -21.16 -27.85
C ASN A 13 53.02 -21.13 -27.93
N ALA A 14 52.51 -19.97 -28.33
CA ALA A 14 51.13 -19.66 -28.57
C ALA A 14 50.71 -20.10 -29.98
N ALA A 15 49.48 -20.58 -30.13
CA ALA A 15 48.71 -20.45 -31.37
C ALA A 15 47.20 -20.50 -31.06
N ASN A 16 46.64 -19.32 -30.83
CA ASN A 16 45.34 -18.81 -31.27
C ASN A 16 44.12 -19.75 -31.38
N GLY A 17 43.09 -19.44 -30.58
CA GLY A 17 41.68 -19.73 -30.90
C GLY A 17 40.73 -19.59 -29.71
N VAL A 18 40.22 -18.39 -29.43
CA VAL A 18 39.03 -18.11 -28.60
C VAL A 18 38.16 -17.18 -29.46
N PRO A 19 36.84 -17.41 -29.66
CA PRO A 19 35.78 -17.16 -28.66
C PRO A 19 34.60 -18.17 -28.73
N ILE A 20 33.59 -18.24 -27.85
CA ILE A 20 33.18 -17.56 -26.62
C ILE A 20 32.16 -18.50 -25.94
N GLU A 21 32.08 -18.35 -24.63
CA GLU A 21 31.18 -19.00 -23.67
C GLU A 21 29.72 -19.11 -24.13
N GLY A 22 29.14 -20.29 -23.88
CA GLY A 22 27.70 -20.50 -23.93
C GLY A 22 27.24 -21.38 -22.78
N VAL A 23 26.39 -20.78 -21.94
CA VAL A 23 25.31 -21.43 -21.16
C VAL A 23 25.79 -22.31 -19.99
N SER A 24 25.39 -22.12 -18.73
CA SER A 24 24.23 -21.44 -18.16
C SER A 24 24.55 -21.07 -16.71
N GLY A 25 24.39 -19.79 -16.37
CA GLY A 25 24.09 -19.42 -15.00
C GLY A 25 22.72 -19.97 -14.65
N GLU A 26 22.67 -20.94 -13.74
CA GLU A 26 21.45 -21.28 -13.01
C GLU A 26 21.11 -20.08 -12.11
N ALA A 27 20.45 -19.09 -12.72
CA ALA A 27 19.56 -18.22 -11.98
C ALA A 27 18.46 -19.13 -11.45
N ASN A 28 18.59 -19.51 -10.17
CA ASN A 28 17.59 -20.21 -9.40
C ASN A 28 16.34 -19.30 -9.31
N ALA A 29 15.56 -19.30 -10.39
CA ALA A 29 14.21 -18.78 -10.39
C ALA A 29 13.46 -19.65 -9.38
N ALA A 30 13.22 -19.09 -8.20
CA ALA A 30 12.31 -19.67 -7.23
C ALA A 30 10.98 -19.90 -7.95
N VAL A 31 10.77 -21.13 -8.42
CA VAL A 31 9.49 -21.57 -8.96
C VAL A 31 8.53 -21.38 -7.80
N ALA A 32 7.64 -20.40 -7.93
CA ALA A 32 6.62 -20.14 -6.92
C ALA A 32 5.88 -21.45 -6.67
N ALA A 33 6.07 -22.01 -5.47
CA ALA A 33 5.43 -23.26 -5.10
C ALA A 33 3.91 -23.10 -5.31
N PRO A 34 3.22 -24.12 -5.84
CA PRO A 34 1.77 -24.04 -6.02
C PRO A 34 1.11 -23.78 -4.66
N LEU A 35 0.23 -22.77 -4.62
CA LEU A 35 -0.54 -22.39 -3.43
C LEU A 35 -1.23 -23.63 -2.84
N ARG A 36 -0.94 -23.92 -1.57
CA ARG A 36 -1.55 -25.03 -0.85
C ARG A 36 -2.75 -24.55 -0.04
N PHE A 37 -3.65 -25.47 0.28
CA PHE A 37 -4.81 -25.16 1.12
C PHE A 37 -4.38 -24.68 2.51
N GLU A 38 -3.26 -25.21 3.03
CA GLU A 38 -2.67 -24.75 4.28
C GLU A 38 -2.22 -23.27 4.22
N ASP A 39 -1.84 -22.76 3.05
CA ASP A 39 -1.43 -21.37 2.88
C ASP A 39 -2.61 -20.40 3.02
N LEU A 40 -3.85 -20.90 2.84
CA LEU A 40 -5.08 -20.12 3.04
C LEU A 40 -5.49 -20.01 4.51
N THR A 41 -4.86 -20.75 5.42
CA THR A 41 -5.23 -20.75 6.83
C THR A 41 -5.02 -19.37 7.47
N ILE A 42 -6.07 -18.91 8.16
CA ILE A 42 -6.03 -17.69 8.97
C ILE A 42 -5.89 -18.14 10.41
N ASP A 43 -4.93 -17.54 11.11
CA ASP A 43 -4.75 -17.71 12.54
C ASP A 43 -5.77 -16.83 13.26
N ASP A 44 -6.93 -17.43 13.57
CA ASP A 44 -8.02 -16.78 14.27
C ASP A 44 -7.79 -16.64 15.78
N ASP A 45 -6.71 -17.24 16.32
CA ASP A 45 -6.30 -17.04 17.70
C ASP A 45 -5.56 -15.70 17.89
N LEU A 46 -5.14 -15.05 16.80
CA LEU A 46 -4.50 -13.73 16.85
C LEU A 46 -5.49 -12.63 17.27
N PRO A 47 -5.05 -11.68 18.13
CA PRO A 47 -5.80 -10.46 18.38
C PRO A 47 -6.16 -9.73 17.08
N LEU A 48 -7.35 -9.11 17.05
CA LEU A 48 -7.90 -8.47 15.85
C LEU A 48 -6.90 -7.55 15.13
N LEU A 49 -6.18 -6.71 15.88
CA LEU A 49 -5.17 -5.80 15.32
C LEU A 49 -4.00 -6.55 14.67
N GLU A 50 -3.46 -7.55 15.36
CA GLU A 50 -2.31 -8.34 14.89
C GLU A 50 -2.68 -9.14 13.64
N ARG A 51 -3.88 -9.71 13.64
CA ARG A 51 -4.45 -10.43 12.49
C ARG A 51 -4.56 -9.52 11.27
N VAL A 52 -5.13 -8.32 11.41
CA VAL A 52 -5.21 -7.34 10.30
C VAL A 52 -3.83 -6.90 9.82
N VAL A 53 -2.91 -6.57 10.74
CA VAL A 53 -1.54 -6.16 10.39
C VAL A 53 -0.81 -7.25 9.62
N ARG A 54 -0.99 -8.52 10.02
CA ARG A 54 -0.38 -9.69 9.38
C ARG A 54 -0.94 -9.93 7.98
N TYR A 55 -2.26 -10.07 7.87
CA TYR A 55 -2.87 -10.60 6.64
C TYR A 55 -3.16 -9.54 5.57
N CYS A 56 -3.20 -8.25 5.90
CA CYS A 56 -3.18 -7.18 4.89
C CYS A 56 -1.89 -7.17 4.06
N ARG A 57 -0.83 -7.81 4.53
CA ARG A 57 0.47 -7.94 3.82
C ARG A 57 0.68 -9.32 3.21
N SER A 58 -0.33 -10.20 3.23
CA SER A 58 -0.21 -11.55 2.69
C SER A 58 0.07 -11.56 1.19
N GLY A 59 0.86 -12.53 0.73
CA GLY A 59 1.00 -12.83 -0.70
C GLY A 59 -0.31 -13.27 -1.36
N ILE A 60 -1.30 -13.69 -0.57
CA ILE A 60 -2.59 -14.21 -1.03
C ILE A 60 -3.62 -13.09 -1.08
N ALA A 61 -4.09 -12.77 -2.29
CA ALA A 61 -5.08 -11.72 -2.54
C ALA A 61 -6.35 -11.88 -1.69
N LEU A 62 -6.87 -13.11 -1.54
CA LEU A 62 -8.06 -13.38 -0.76
C LEU A 62 -7.88 -13.00 0.73
N GLN A 63 -6.72 -13.30 1.32
CA GLN A 63 -6.44 -12.93 2.71
C GLN A 63 -6.38 -11.40 2.86
N ARG A 64 -5.69 -10.70 1.95
CA ARG A 64 -5.66 -9.23 1.97
C ARG A 64 -7.06 -8.64 1.82
N LEU A 65 -7.89 -9.20 0.93
CA LEU A 65 -9.26 -8.77 0.70
C LEU A 65 -10.16 -8.96 1.94
N VAL A 66 -10.01 -10.07 2.66
CA VAL A 66 -10.76 -10.28 3.91
C VAL A 66 -10.36 -9.21 4.95
N HIS A 67 -9.07 -8.97 5.12
CA HIS A 67 -8.58 -8.13 6.21
C HIS A 67 -8.63 -6.63 5.91
N VAL A 68 -8.58 -6.20 4.65
CA VAL A 68 -8.81 -4.79 4.29
C VAL A 68 -10.23 -4.36 4.66
N LYS A 69 -11.22 -5.25 4.54
CA LYS A 69 -12.63 -4.98 4.94
C LYS A 69 -12.81 -4.79 6.45
N MET A 70 -11.83 -5.23 7.24
CA MET A 70 -11.86 -5.18 8.69
C MET A 70 -11.13 -3.96 9.25
N LEU A 71 -10.55 -3.10 8.40
CA LEU A 71 -9.77 -1.94 8.86
C LEU A 71 -10.58 -0.99 9.74
N ALA A 72 -11.81 -0.67 9.36
CA ALA A 72 -12.68 0.24 10.10
C ALA A 72 -13.12 -0.34 11.46
N GLU A 73 -13.55 -1.60 11.45
CA GLU A 73 -13.96 -2.31 12.67
C GLU A 73 -12.77 -2.43 13.63
N THR A 74 -11.60 -2.81 13.11
CA THR A 74 -10.36 -2.87 13.90
C THR A 74 -10.01 -1.50 14.45
N ALA A 75 -10.10 -0.44 13.64
CA ALA A 75 -9.81 0.91 14.07
C ALA A 75 -10.72 1.35 15.22
N ASP A 76 -12.03 1.06 15.13
CA ASP A 76 -12.98 1.36 16.21
C ASP A 76 -12.64 0.57 17.49
N ALA A 77 -12.32 -0.72 17.36
CA ALA A 77 -11.99 -1.59 18.49
C ALA A 77 -10.71 -1.17 19.23
N VAL A 78 -9.67 -0.72 18.51
CA VAL A 78 -8.37 -0.35 19.09
C VAL A 78 -8.25 1.14 19.40
N GLY A 79 -9.17 1.95 18.89
CA GLY A 79 -9.19 3.40 19.02
C GLY A 79 -8.16 4.14 18.15
N ALA A 80 -8.23 5.47 18.19
CA ALA A 80 -7.45 6.34 17.32
C ALA A 80 -5.93 6.18 17.49
N ASN A 81 -5.43 6.07 18.72
CA ASN A 81 -3.99 6.02 18.96
C ASN A 81 -3.33 4.80 18.32
N ALA A 82 -3.91 3.61 18.52
CA ALA A 82 -3.40 2.39 17.90
C ALA A 82 -3.65 2.37 16.38
N THR A 83 -4.78 2.93 15.91
CA THR A 83 -5.04 3.11 14.47
C THR A 83 -3.94 3.94 13.80
N ILE A 84 -3.59 5.09 14.38
CA ILE A 84 -2.57 6.01 13.85
C ILE A 84 -1.16 5.38 13.88
N GLN A 85 -0.88 4.48 14.84
CA GLN A 85 0.44 3.85 14.98
C GLN A 85 0.59 2.60 14.11
N SER A 86 -0.45 1.78 14.01
CA SER A 86 -0.38 0.44 13.42
C SER A 86 -1.05 0.35 12.06
N LEU A 87 -2.30 0.81 11.95
CA LEU A 87 -3.12 0.59 10.74
C LEU A 87 -2.72 1.52 9.58
N THR A 88 -2.31 2.75 9.87
CA THR A 88 -1.80 3.69 8.85
C THR A 88 -0.60 3.15 8.08
N SER A 89 0.25 2.34 8.71
CA SER A 89 1.41 1.72 8.06
C SER A 89 1.05 0.67 7.00
N LEU A 90 -0.22 0.24 6.97
CA LEU A 90 -0.75 -0.72 6.00
C LEU A 90 -1.25 -0.02 4.73
N LEU A 91 -1.52 1.29 4.79
CA LEU A 91 -2.16 2.00 3.68
C LEU A 91 -1.28 2.10 2.43
N PRO A 92 0.03 2.42 2.49
CA PRO A 92 0.84 2.55 1.28
C PRO A 92 0.86 1.32 0.37
N PRO A 93 1.06 0.07 0.87
CA PRO A 93 0.97 -1.10 0.01
C PRO A 93 -0.46 -1.38 -0.47
N LEU A 94 -1.49 -1.13 0.34
CA LEU A 94 -2.88 -1.39 -0.04
C LEU A 94 -3.40 -0.41 -1.12
N VAL A 95 -2.96 0.85 -1.08
CA VAL A 95 -3.31 1.85 -2.12
C VAL A 95 -2.74 1.45 -3.48
N ASN A 96 -1.62 0.73 -3.49
CA ASN A 96 -0.96 0.27 -4.71
C ASN A 96 -1.13 -1.24 -4.93
N ASP A 97 -2.11 -1.87 -4.28
CA ASP A 97 -2.33 -3.31 -4.42
C ASP A 97 -2.61 -3.67 -5.88
N PRO A 98 -2.05 -4.76 -6.42
CA PRO A 98 -2.34 -5.19 -7.79
C PRO A 98 -3.84 -5.42 -8.03
N GLU A 99 -4.59 -5.88 -7.03
CA GLU A 99 -6.00 -6.23 -7.16
C GLU A 99 -6.91 -5.01 -6.97
N SER A 100 -7.70 -4.66 -7.99
CA SER A 100 -8.60 -3.50 -7.91
C SER A 100 -9.65 -3.64 -6.80
N ILE A 101 -10.13 -4.86 -6.54
CA ILE A 101 -11.10 -5.13 -5.47
C ILE A 101 -10.55 -4.78 -4.07
N ILE A 102 -9.25 -4.94 -3.85
CA ILE A 102 -8.60 -4.55 -2.58
C ILE A 102 -8.55 -3.04 -2.48
N ARG A 103 -8.13 -2.35 -3.55
CA ARG A 103 -8.09 -0.88 -3.60
C ARG A 103 -9.48 -0.26 -3.45
N GLN A 104 -10.51 -0.87 -4.04
CA GLN A 104 -11.91 -0.46 -3.92
C GLN A 104 -12.37 -0.55 -2.46
N HIS A 105 -12.15 -1.70 -1.80
CA HIS A 105 -12.53 -1.85 -0.41
C HIS A 105 -11.70 -0.95 0.51
N LEU A 106 -10.41 -0.75 0.24
CA LEU A 106 -9.59 0.22 0.95
C LEU A 106 -10.21 1.62 0.88
N ALA A 107 -10.60 2.06 -0.32
CA ALA A 107 -11.21 3.38 -0.52
C ALA A 107 -12.44 3.56 0.39
N SER A 108 -13.34 2.57 0.44
CA SER A 108 -14.51 2.59 1.32
C SER A 108 -14.17 2.57 2.81
N GLN A 109 -13.03 1.99 3.20
CA GLN A 109 -12.59 1.89 4.59
C GLN A 109 -11.85 3.14 5.07
N LEU A 110 -11.30 3.94 4.17
CA LEU A 110 -10.59 5.18 4.51
C LEU A 110 -11.49 6.22 5.18
N LEU A 111 -12.78 6.31 4.80
CA LEU A 111 -13.73 7.20 5.48
C LEU A 111 -13.88 6.85 6.98
N PRO A 112 -14.40 5.67 7.36
CA PRO A 112 -14.59 5.34 8.78
C PRO A 112 -13.27 5.32 9.56
N LEU A 113 -12.16 4.88 8.95
CA LEU A 113 -10.83 4.96 9.58
C LEU A 113 -10.44 6.41 9.89
N SER A 114 -10.70 7.33 8.96
CA SER A 114 -10.46 8.77 9.17
C SER A 114 -11.31 9.32 10.31
N LEU A 115 -12.59 8.92 10.39
CA LEU A 115 -13.50 9.37 11.46
C LEU A 115 -13.04 8.87 12.84
N THR A 116 -12.58 7.63 12.94
CA THR A 116 -11.99 7.11 14.18
C THR A 116 -10.79 7.94 14.61
N CYS A 117 -9.88 8.25 13.68
CA CYS A 117 -8.72 9.08 13.96
C CYS A 117 -9.12 10.50 14.37
N LEU A 118 -10.12 11.09 13.70
CA LEU A 118 -10.57 12.46 13.94
C LEU A 118 -11.25 12.65 15.30
N TYR A 119 -12.01 11.67 15.79
CA TYR A 119 -12.92 11.90 16.92
C TYR A 119 -12.68 11.00 18.14
N ASN A 120 -11.71 10.08 18.11
CA ASN A 120 -11.42 9.13 19.21
C ASN A 120 -12.60 8.19 19.61
N SER A 121 -13.67 8.06 18.79
CA SER A 121 -14.86 7.18 18.94
C SER A 121 -15.85 7.56 20.08
N GLN A 122 -17.17 7.22 20.15
CA GLN A 122 -18.15 6.45 19.34
C GLN A 122 -19.38 7.26 18.88
N LYS A 123 -19.56 8.52 19.33
CA LYS A 123 -20.67 9.39 18.88
C LYS A 123 -20.11 10.58 18.10
N VAL A 124 -19.84 10.32 16.82
CA VAL A 124 -19.34 11.32 15.89
C VAL A 124 -20.48 12.23 15.45
N THR A 125 -20.31 13.53 15.69
CA THR A 125 -21.07 14.57 15.01
C THR A 125 -20.08 15.50 14.33
N THR A 126 -20.50 16.21 13.29
CA THR A 126 -19.68 17.27 12.65
C THR A 126 -19.33 18.43 13.59
N ARG A 127 -19.84 18.42 14.83
CA ARG A 127 -19.59 19.43 15.88
C ARG A 127 -18.62 18.95 16.96
N SER A 128 -18.20 17.68 16.92
CA SER A 128 -17.25 17.14 17.89
C SER A 128 -15.87 17.78 17.67
N PRO A 129 -15.11 18.10 18.74
CA PRO A 129 -13.77 18.63 18.57
C PRO A 129 -12.87 17.61 17.88
N HIS A 130 -12.01 18.08 16.98
CA HIS A 130 -11.05 17.23 16.29
C HIS A 130 -9.90 16.85 17.22
N ASN A 131 -9.51 15.58 17.17
CA ASN A 131 -8.18 15.14 17.58
C ASN A 131 -7.17 15.76 16.61
N GLU A 132 -6.30 16.64 17.10
CA GLU A 132 -5.30 17.34 16.30
C GLU A 132 -4.38 16.38 15.52
N ARG A 133 -3.94 15.29 16.16
CA ARG A 133 -3.11 14.25 15.52
C ARG A 133 -3.88 13.54 14.42
N GLY A 134 -5.16 13.25 14.66
CA GLY A 134 -6.06 12.65 13.68
C GLY A 134 -6.33 13.57 12.49
N TYR A 135 -6.56 14.85 12.74
CA TYR A 135 -6.78 15.87 11.72
C TYR A 135 -5.54 16.06 10.84
N LYS A 136 -4.36 16.13 11.47
CA LYS A 136 -3.08 16.17 10.74
C LYS A 136 -2.91 14.93 9.86
N LEU A 137 -3.13 13.73 10.40
CA LEU A 137 -3.05 12.48 9.62
C LEU A 137 -4.02 12.50 8.42
N LEU A 138 -5.27 12.92 8.63
CA LEU A 138 -6.26 13.01 7.57
C LEU A 138 -5.78 13.93 6.45
N THR A 139 -5.42 15.16 6.80
CA THR A 139 -5.05 16.21 5.84
C THR A 139 -3.74 15.94 5.11
N THR A 140 -2.75 15.30 5.76
CA THR A 140 -1.44 15.06 5.14
C THR A 140 -1.31 13.70 4.45
N THR A 141 -2.02 12.67 4.93
CA THR A 141 -1.76 11.28 4.54
C THR A 141 -3.00 10.63 3.95
N LEU A 142 -4.13 10.61 4.65
CA LEU A 142 -5.32 9.89 4.18
C LEU A 142 -5.91 10.54 2.93
N LEU A 143 -5.95 11.87 2.86
CA LEU A 143 -6.37 12.56 1.65
C LEU A 143 -5.42 12.31 0.48
N ALA A 144 -4.11 12.24 0.69
CA ALA A 144 -3.17 11.90 -0.37
C ALA A 144 -3.45 10.50 -0.94
N HIS A 145 -3.76 9.52 -0.08
CA HIS A 145 -4.17 8.18 -0.52
C HIS A 145 -5.49 8.18 -1.30
N LEU A 146 -6.50 8.93 -0.83
CA LEU A 146 -7.76 9.09 -1.56
C LEU A 146 -7.57 9.81 -2.91
N HIS A 147 -6.62 10.76 -3.00
CA HIS A 147 -6.26 11.41 -4.26
C HIS A 147 -5.61 10.43 -5.25
N THR A 148 -4.83 9.46 -4.77
CA THR A 148 -4.33 8.38 -5.62
C THR A 148 -5.50 7.53 -6.14
N LEU A 149 -6.39 7.11 -5.25
CA LEU A 149 -7.52 6.20 -5.58
C LEU A 149 -8.60 6.85 -6.47
N ILE A 150 -8.82 8.17 -6.39
CA ILE A 150 -9.77 8.84 -7.29
C ILE A 150 -9.26 8.93 -8.73
N THR A 151 -7.96 8.75 -8.95
CA THR A 151 -7.32 8.68 -10.27
C THR A 151 -7.03 7.26 -10.74
N ASP A 152 -7.53 6.25 -10.01
CA ASP A 152 -7.33 4.84 -10.34
C ASP A 152 -7.84 4.49 -11.75
N HIS A 153 -7.28 3.44 -12.37
CA HIS A 153 -7.73 2.97 -13.67
C HIS A 153 -9.09 2.28 -13.59
N ASP A 154 -9.38 1.61 -12.48
CA ASP A 154 -10.64 0.93 -12.23
C ASP A 154 -11.74 1.92 -11.81
N VAL A 155 -12.90 1.83 -12.45
CA VAL A 155 -14.02 2.76 -12.22
C VAL A 155 -14.65 2.61 -10.84
N ASP A 156 -14.68 1.39 -10.30
CA ASP A 156 -15.30 1.11 -9.01
C ASP A 156 -14.41 1.59 -7.86
N VAL A 157 -13.08 1.52 -8.04
CA VAL A 157 -12.12 2.16 -7.12
C VAL A 157 -12.32 3.67 -7.08
N ARG A 158 -12.39 4.33 -8.26
CA ARG A 158 -12.62 5.78 -8.34
C ARG A 158 -13.93 6.19 -7.69
N ARG A 159 -14.99 5.41 -7.91
CA ARG A 159 -16.31 5.66 -7.32
C ARG A 159 -16.26 5.57 -5.80
N ALA A 160 -15.70 4.48 -5.26
CA ALA A 160 -15.57 4.30 -3.81
C ALA A 160 -14.72 5.40 -3.14
N ALA A 161 -13.66 5.85 -3.81
CA ALA A 161 -12.85 6.98 -3.35
C ALA A 161 -13.64 8.30 -3.38
N SER A 162 -14.38 8.56 -4.46
CA SER A 162 -15.23 9.75 -4.59
C SER A 162 -16.28 9.82 -3.48
N ASP A 163 -16.99 8.72 -3.22
CA ASP A 163 -18.01 8.66 -2.17
C ASP A 163 -17.38 8.99 -0.79
N SER A 164 -16.20 8.44 -0.51
CA SER A 164 -15.47 8.68 0.74
C SER A 164 -15.01 10.13 0.88
N ILE A 165 -14.46 10.72 -0.19
CA ILE A 165 -14.04 12.14 -0.22
C ILE A 165 -15.24 13.07 -0.01
N SER A 166 -16.37 12.80 -0.67
CA SER A 166 -17.58 13.63 -0.55
C SER A 166 -18.11 13.67 0.88
N VAL A 167 -18.08 12.55 1.59
CA VAL A 167 -18.48 12.52 3.01
C VAL A 167 -17.42 13.18 3.91
N LEU A 168 -16.13 12.94 3.68
CA LEU A 168 -15.06 13.58 4.46
C LEU A 168 -15.08 15.11 4.37
N ALA A 169 -15.54 15.66 3.25
CA ALA A 169 -15.70 17.11 3.08
C ALA A 169 -16.61 17.74 4.17
N LEU A 170 -17.52 16.96 4.76
CA LEU A 170 -18.41 17.40 5.84
C LEU A 170 -17.75 17.40 7.23
N HIS A 171 -16.57 16.79 7.35
CA HIS A 171 -15.84 16.61 8.62
C HIS A 171 -14.52 17.39 8.67
N ILE A 172 -14.06 17.92 7.54
CA ILE A 172 -12.88 18.78 7.45
C ILE A 172 -13.31 20.21 7.78
N SER A 173 -12.41 21.01 8.36
CA SER A 173 -12.71 22.42 8.65
C SER A 173 -13.07 23.16 7.35
N PRO A 174 -14.12 24.01 7.34
CA PRO A 174 -14.60 24.66 6.12
C PRO A 174 -13.53 25.46 5.36
N GLU A 175 -12.55 26.04 6.06
CA GLU A 175 -11.42 26.76 5.50
C GLU A 175 -10.47 25.88 4.66
N ASP A 176 -10.37 24.58 4.99
CA ASP A 176 -9.48 23.63 4.33
C ASP A 176 -10.14 22.90 3.16
N VAL A 177 -11.48 22.88 3.10
CA VAL A 177 -12.23 22.17 2.04
C VAL A 177 -11.87 22.65 0.63
N PRO A 178 -11.77 23.97 0.34
CA PRO A 178 -11.42 24.43 -1.00
C PRO A 178 -10.03 23.94 -1.48
N SER A 179 -9.03 23.97 -0.60
CA SER A 179 -7.65 23.63 -0.94
C SER A 179 -7.46 22.11 -1.01
N LEU A 180 -8.02 21.35 -0.06
CA LEU A 180 -7.78 19.92 0.07
C LEU A 180 -8.74 19.04 -0.74
N ILE A 181 -10.00 19.44 -0.88
CA ILE A 181 -11.05 18.63 -1.50
C ILE A 181 -11.49 19.18 -2.85
N LEU A 182 -11.93 20.45 -2.94
CA LEU A 182 -12.46 21.00 -4.20
C LEU A 182 -11.41 21.14 -5.29
N SER A 183 -10.14 21.23 -4.91
CA SER A 183 -9.03 21.23 -5.87
C SER A 183 -8.97 19.94 -6.71
N ILE A 184 -9.52 18.82 -6.20
CA ILE A 184 -9.57 17.52 -6.89
C ILE A 184 -10.51 17.55 -8.11
N PRO A 185 -11.83 17.78 -7.98
CA PRO A 185 -12.73 17.80 -9.14
C PRO A 185 -12.35 18.89 -10.15
N ILE A 186 -11.81 20.03 -9.70
CA ILE A 186 -11.32 21.09 -10.59
C ILE A 186 -10.17 20.57 -11.47
N ARG A 187 -9.15 19.93 -10.89
CA ARG A 187 -8.03 19.36 -11.65
C ARG A 187 -8.49 18.27 -12.61
N LEU A 188 -9.39 17.39 -12.17
CA LEU A 188 -9.92 16.32 -13.01
C LEU A 188 -10.74 16.86 -14.20
N ALA A 189 -11.59 17.85 -13.97
CA ALA A 189 -12.37 18.50 -15.02
C ALA A 189 -11.46 19.24 -16.03
N ALA A 190 -10.41 19.90 -15.55
CA ALA A 190 -9.43 20.56 -16.40
C ALA A 190 -8.66 19.55 -17.29
N LYS A 191 -8.23 18.42 -16.72
CA LYS A 191 -7.54 17.35 -17.44
C LYS A 191 -8.43 16.77 -18.55
N LYS A 192 -9.68 16.40 -18.23
CA LYS A 192 -10.64 15.89 -19.23
C LYS A 192 -10.83 16.84 -20.41
N ARG A 193 -10.97 18.14 -20.14
CA ARG A 193 -11.12 19.17 -21.19
C ARG A 193 -9.87 19.28 -22.09
N SER A 194 -8.69 19.03 -21.55
CA SER A 194 -7.44 19.04 -22.33
C SER A 194 -7.30 17.80 -23.23
N GLU A 195 -7.80 16.65 -22.78
CA GLU A 195 -7.78 15.39 -23.53
C GLU A 195 -8.77 15.42 -24.70
N GLU A 196 -9.97 15.98 -24.50
CA GLU A 196 -11.01 16.12 -25.55
C GLU A 196 -10.61 17.07 -26.69
N ARG A 197 -9.61 17.94 -26.46
CA ARG A 197 -9.11 18.91 -27.46
C ARG A 197 -7.92 18.41 -28.28
N ARG A 198 -7.42 17.20 -28.01
CA ARG A 198 -6.32 16.56 -28.75
C ARG A 198 -6.87 15.53 -29.73
#